data_AF-A0AAE9Z072-F1
#
_entry.id   AF-A0AAE9Z072-F1
#
_cell.length_a   1.000
_cell.length_b   1.000
_cell.length_c   1.000
_cell.angle_alpha   90.00
_cell.angle_beta   90.00
_cell.angle_gamma   90.00
#
_symmetry.space_group_name_H-M   'P 1'
#
loop_
_entity.id
_entity.type
_entity.pdbx_description
1 polymer ?
#
loop_
_entity_poly.entity_id
_entity_poly.type
_entity_poly.pdbx_seq_one_letter_code
_entity_poly.pdbx_strand_id
1 'polypeptide(L)'
;MKKLIKLLCVTLLLPFFAGNQALASTMALGFPDEPTDSWIWPGATIGWEFTTSTDIQVDSLGVWDEFGDGLAEEHAVGIWTLDGTLLTSAIVGSGTSADLDSSFRWVDIPSFALDAGSYVVGAYFSDNSDRGAARSSYTTASEITFNQNLFLYNNGFTLPTSHWSGFDGGNFGANFKFTAASVPEPSALFLFGLGFIGMALRKAKK
;
A
#
# COMPACT_ATOMS: atom_id res chain seq x y z
N MET A 1 -41.61 -18.74 -44.41
CA MET A 1 -40.88 -17.49 -44.08
C MET A 1 -41.83 -16.60 -43.26
N LYS A 2 -41.64 -16.42 -41.95
CA LYS A 2 -42.24 -15.35 -41.09
C LYS A 2 -42.22 -15.61 -39.56
N LYS A 3 -41.72 -16.75 -39.07
CA LYS A 3 -41.70 -17.04 -37.62
C LYS A 3 -40.31 -17.13 -36.95
N LEU A 4 -39.21 -16.84 -37.65
CA LEU A 4 -37.85 -17.07 -37.12
C LEU A 4 -37.06 -15.81 -36.75
N ILE A 5 -37.69 -14.62 -36.72
CA ILE A 5 -36.98 -13.32 -36.55
C ILE A 5 -37.26 -12.64 -35.19
N LYS A 6 -38.07 -13.25 -34.31
CA LYS A 6 -38.39 -12.65 -33.00
C LYS A 6 -37.51 -13.10 -31.82
N LEU A 7 -36.49 -13.93 -32.05
CA LEU A 7 -35.64 -14.47 -30.98
C LEU A 7 -34.21 -13.90 -30.96
N LEU A 8 -33.97 -12.72 -31.54
CA LEU A 8 -32.61 -12.16 -31.66
C LEU A 8 -32.38 -10.82 -30.93
N CYS A 9 -33.40 -10.19 -30.33
CA CYS A 9 -33.27 -8.84 -29.78
C CYS A 9 -33.49 -8.70 -28.26
N VAL A 10 -33.62 -9.79 -27.50
CA VAL A 10 -33.94 -9.69 -26.05
C VAL A 10 -32.71 -9.87 -25.13
N THR A 11 -31.52 -10.19 -25.65
CA THR A 11 -30.33 -10.48 -24.83
C THR A 11 -29.25 -9.39 -24.81
N LEU A 12 -29.58 -8.12 -25.09
CA LEU A 12 -28.57 -7.06 -25.24
C LEU A 12 -28.73 -5.87 -24.27
N LEU A 13 -29.31 -6.09 -23.10
CA LEU A 13 -29.37 -5.10 -22.02
C LEU A 13 -29.16 -5.78 -20.67
N LEU A 14 -27.96 -6.32 -20.45
CA LEU A 14 -27.45 -6.50 -19.09
C LEU A 14 -26.72 -5.20 -18.72
N PRO A 15 -27.20 -4.42 -17.73
CA PRO A 15 -26.42 -3.33 -17.20
C PRO A 15 -25.13 -3.91 -16.63
N PHE A 16 -24.00 -3.44 -17.16
CA PHE A 16 -22.66 -3.73 -16.66
C PHE A 16 -22.55 -3.06 -15.29
N PHE A 17 -23.04 -3.73 -14.24
CA PHE A 17 -22.64 -3.38 -12.88
C PHE A 17 -21.18 -3.80 -12.77
N ALA A 18 -20.27 -2.86 -13.03
CA ALA A 18 -18.93 -2.92 -12.48
C ALA A 18 -19.10 -2.86 -10.96
N GLY A 19 -19.25 -4.01 -10.32
CA GLY A 19 -19.15 -4.10 -8.89
C GLY A 19 -17.72 -3.73 -8.54
N ASN A 20 -17.52 -2.57 -7.90
CA ASN A 20 -16.28 -2.33 -7.17
C ASN A 20 -16.19 -3.42 -6.11
N GLN A 21 -15.41 -4.47 -6.39
CA GLN A 21 -14.99 -5.38 -5.34
C GLN A 21 -14.17 -4.53 -4.37
N ALA A 22 -14.64 -4.40 -3.13
CA ALA A 22 -13.81 -3.84 -2.07
C ALA A 22 -12.66 -4.83 -1.87
N LEU A 23 -11.48 -4.49 -2.40
CA LEU A 23 -10.26 -5.24 -2.11
C LEU A 23 -9.86 -4.93 -0.66
N ALA A 24 -9.43 -5.95 0.08
CA ALA A 24 -8.83 -5.73 1.38
C ALA A 24 -7.52 -4.94 1.20
N SER A 25 -7.25 -3.97 2.08
CA SER A 25 -6.01 -3.20 2.02
C SER A 25 -4.81 -4.11 2.31
N THR A 26 -3.81 -4.03 1.44
CA THR A 26 -2.55 -4.77 1.50
C THR A 26 -1.50 -3.93 2.21
N MET A 27 -0.74 -4.54 3.12
CA MET A 27 0.40 -3.90 3.78
C MET A 27 1.58 -3.77 2.79
N ALA A 28 2.18 -2.59 2.71
CA ALA A 28 3.25 -2.32 1.75
C ALA A 28 4.54 -3.08 2.03
N LEU A 29 4.93 -3.14 3.30
CA LEU A 29 6.12 -3.83 3.76
C LEU A 29 5.81 -4.69 4.99
N GLY A 30 6.28 -5.93 4.99
CA GLY A 30 6.11 -6.86 6.09
C GLY A 30 7.43 -7.49 6.52
N PHE A 31 7.33 -8.24 7.60
CA PHE A 31 8.42 -8.97 8.19
C PHE A 31 8.12 -10.47 8.15
N PRO A 32 8.95 -11.32 7.51
CA PRO A 32 8.72 -12.77 7.52
C PRO A 32 8.83 -13.38 8.93
N ASP A 33 9.57 -12.72 9.83
CA ASP A 33 9.69 -13.05 11.25
C ASP A 33 9.82 -11.75 12.05
N GLU A 34 9.56 -11.76 13.36
CA GLU A 34 9.72 -10.56 14.19
C GLU A 34 11.13 -9.97 14.12
N PRO A 35 11.30 -8.64 13.96
CA PRO A 35 12.61 -8.01 14.01
C PRO A 35 13.31 -8.27 15.35
N THR A 36 14.58 -8.65 15.31
CA THR A 36 15.42 -8.86 16.51
C THR A 36 16.34 -7.68 16.81
N ASP A 37 16.59 -6.83 15.80
CA ASP A 37 17.40 -5.63 15.92
C ASP A 37 16.51 -4.40 15.74
N SER A 38 16.78 -3.38 16.54
CA SER A 38 16.04 -2.13 16.55
C SER A 38 16.89 -1.03 17.19
N TRP A 39 16.65 0.22 16.81
CA TRP A 39 17.44 1.35 17.28
C TRP A 39 16.53 2.50 17.70
N ILE A 40 17.03 3.31 18.63
CA ILE A 40 16.39 4.54 19.08
C ILE A 40 16.77 5.68 18.11
N TRP A 41 15.81 6.56 17.81
CA TRP A 41 15.94 7.63 16.81
C TRP A 41 15.55 9.01 17.35
N PRO A 42 16.23 9.49 18.41
CA PRO A 42 15.77 10.69 19.10
C PRO A 42 15.87 11.91 18.19
N GLY A 43 14.72 12.55 17.94
CA GLY A 43 14.63 13.74 17.10
C GLY A 43 14.84 13.47 15.61
N ALA A 44 14.57 12.25 15.14
CA ALA A 44 14.73 11.88 13.73
C ALA A 44 13.41 11.49 13.07
N THR A 45 13.28 11.81 11.78
CA THR A 45 12.34 11.12 10.92
C THR A 45 13.05 9.92 10.29
N ILE A 46 12.45 8.73 10.40
CA ILE A 46 12.97 7.49 9.82
C ILE A 46 11.93 6.80 8.95
N GLY A 47 12.40 6.12 7.91
CA GLY A 47 11.52 5.48 6.95
C GLY A 47 12.29 4.94 5.76
N TRP A 48 11.62 4.90 4.62
CA TRP A 48 12.15 4.26 3.43
C TRP A 48 11.56 4.84 2.15
N GLU A 49 12.38 4.81 1.12
CA GLU A 49 11.98 5.11 -0.25
C GLU A 49 11.42 3.86 -0.91
N PHE A 50 10.34 4.05 -1.65
CA PHE A 50 9.67 2.99 -2.38
C PHE A 50 9.27 3.42 -3.78
N THR A 51 9.10 2.43 -4.64
CA THR A 51 8.48 2.58 -5.95
C THR A 51 7.21 1.75 -6.00
N THR A 52 6.10 2.36 -6.41
CA THR A 52 4.86 1.65 -6.75
C THR A 52 4.76 1.48 -8.27
N SER A 53 4.56 0.24 -8.73
CA SER A 53 4.54 -0.12 -10.15
C SER A 53 3.19 0.12 -10.84
N THR A 54 2.15 0.38 -10.05
CA THR A 54 0.80 0.72 -10.50
C THR A 54 0.23 1.84 -9.64
N ASP A 55 -0.88 2.43 -10.07
CA ASP A 55 -1.63 3.36 -9.26
C ASP A 55 -2.24 2.61 -8.05
N ILE A 56 -2.18 3.23 -6.88
CA ILE A 56 -2.66 2.68 -5.61
C ILE A 56 -3.47 3.72 -4.85
N GLN A 57 -4.33 3.26 -3.95
CA GLN A 57 -5.03 4.09 -2.97
C GLN A 57 -4.47 3.77 -1.58
N VAL A 58 -3.81 4.73 -0.95
CA VAL A 58 -3.30 4.57 0.42
C VAL A 58 -4.42 4.88 1.41
N ASP A 59 -4.67 3.94 2.31
CA ASP A 59 -5.85 3.99 3.20
C ASP A 59 -5.45 4.06 4.68
N SER A 60 -4.25 3.61 5.04
CA SER A 60 -3.76 3.68 6.42
C SER A 60 -2.26 3.94 6.47
N LEU A 61 -1.82 4.61 7.54
CA LEU A 61 -0.41 4.79 7.89
C LEU A 61 -0.13 4.10 9.22
N GLY A 62 1.10 3.63 9.40
CA GLY A 62 1.46 2.90 10.61
C GLY A 62 2.88 3.14 11.10
N VAL A 63 3.08 2.87 12.39
CA VAL A 63 4.36 2.91 13.08
C VAL A 63 4.66 1.54 13.67
N TRP A 64 5.91 1.11 13.56
CA TRP A 64 6.34 -0.16 14.14
C TRP A 64 6.31 -0.08 15.67
N ASP A 65 5.68 -1.06 16.31
CA ASP A 65 5.53 -1.17 17.76
C ASP A 65 6.31 -2.42 18.21
N GLU A 66 7.50 -2.18 18.78
CA GLU A 66 8.36 -3.25 19.27
C GLU A 66 7.62 -4.06 20.34
N PHE A 67 7.51 -5.38 20.17
CA PHE A 67 6.73 -6.28 21.04
C PHE A 67 5.21 -6.10 21.04
N GLY A 68 4.68 -5.06 20.40
CA GLY A 68 3.24 -4.84 20.28
C GLY A 68 2.55 -4.45 21.59
N ASP A 69 3.29 -3.92 22.57
CA ASP A 69 2.78 -3.52 23.88
C ASP A 69 2.37 -2.04 23.95
N GLY A 70 2.57 -1.30 22.86
CA GLY A 70 2.07 0.05 22.65
C GLY A 70 3.20 1.07 22.55
N LEU A 71 2.94 2.14 21.81
CA LEU A 71 3.92 3.21 21.60
C LEU A 71 4.06 4.06 22.86
N ALA A 72 5.27 4.41 23.24
CA ALA A 72 5.50 5.28 24.39
C ALA A 72 5.11 6.74 24.11
N GLU A 73 5.26 7.19 22.86
CA GLU A 73 4.87 8.52 22.39
C GLU A 73 3.94 8.47 21.17
N GLU A 74 3.43 9.63 20.77
CA GLU A 74 2.71 9.76 19.50
C GLU A 74 3.69 10.06 18.37
N HIS A 75 3.40 9.52 17.18
CA HIS A 75 4.28 9.63 16.02
C HIS A 75 3.54 10.22 14.83
N ALA A 76 4.09 11.30 14.27
CA ALA A 76 3.66 11.79 12.97
C ALA A 76 4.22 10.87 11.88
N VAL A 77 3.36 10.39 10.99
CA VAL A 77 3.69 9.52 9.86
C VAL A 77 3.23 10.18 8.58
N GLY A 78 4.01 10.10 7.51
CA GLY A 78 3.62 10.67 6.23
C GLY A 78 4.26 10.03 5.03
N ILE A 79 3.72 10.39 3.86
CA ILE A 79 4.26 10.06 2.55
C ILE A 79 4.60 11.37 1.83
N TRP A 80 5.80 11.41 1.26
CA TRP A 80 6.31 12.53 0.48
C TRP A 80 6.65 12.10 -0.95
N THR A 81 6.59 13.07 -1.85
CA THR A 81 7.36 13.02 -3.10
C THR A 81 8.86 13.14 -2.81
N LEU A 82 9.70 12.73 -3.76
CA LEU A 82 11.15 12.82 -3.63
C LEU A 82 11.68 14.27 -3.54
N ASP A 83 10.89 15.26 -3.98
CA ASP A 83 11.24 16.69 -3.87
C ASP A 83 10.83 17.34 -2.54
N GLY A 84 10.21 16.58 -1.63
CA GLY A 84 9.87 17.03 -0.27
C GLY A 84 8.44 17.55 -0.09
N THR A 85 7.57 17.42 -1.09
CA THR A 85 6.14 17.73 -0.92
C THR A 85 5.46 16.64 -0.08
N LEU A 86 4.89 17.03 1.08
CA LEU A 86 4.08 16.12 1.88
C LEU A 86 2.73 15.89 1.20
N LEU A 87 2.44 14.63 0.87
CA LEU A 87 1.23 14.23 0.14
C LEU A 87 0.08 13.87 1.08
N THR A 88 0.37 13.05 2.09
CA THR A 88 -0.58 12.65 3.12
C THR A 88 0.14 12.35 4.43
N SER A 89 -0.58 12.46 5.55
CA SER A 89 -0.02 12.23 6.89
C SER A 89 -1.10 11.90 7.91
N ALA A 90 -0.69 11.24 9.00
CA ALA A 90 -1.50 10.99 10.18
C ALA A 90 -0.65 11.02 11.46
N ILE A 91 -1.32 11.08 12.61
CA ILE A 91 -0.70 10.85 13.91
C ILE A 91 -1.12 9.47 14.39
N VAL A 92 -0.14 8.59 14.63
CA VAL A 92 -0.35 7.36 15.37
C VAL A 92 -0.15 7.68 16.85
N GLY A 93 -1.23 7.56 17.64
CA GLY A 93 -1.22 7.92 19.05
C GLY A 93 -0.43 6.94 19.92
N SER A 94 -0.03 7.40 21.11
CA SER A 94 0.64 6.56 22.10
C SER A 94 -0.28 5.49 22.70
N GLY A 95 0.35 4.52 23.35
CA GLY A 95 -0.28 3.36 23.98
C GLY A 95 -0.80 2.36 22.94
N THR A 96 -1.90 1.71 23.28
CA THR A 96 -2.44 0.57 22.54
C THR A 96 -3.76 0.86 21.83
N SER A 97 -4.16 2.13 21.74
CA SER A 97 -5.45 2.50 21.16
C SER A 97 -5.51 2.32 19.64
N ALA A 98 -4.37 2.44 18.95
CA ALA A 98 -4.27 2.15 17.53
C ALA A 98 -4.22 0.63 17.30
N ASP A 99 -4.87 0.17 16.23
CA ASP A 99 -4.97 -1.24 15.91
C ASP A 99 -3.58 -1.84 15.65
N LEU A 100 -3.27 -2.95 16.32
CA LEU A 100 -2.03 -3.69 16.11
C LEU A 100 -2.24 -4.76 15.03
N ASP A 101 -1.44 -4.69 13.97
CA ASP A 101 -1.39 -5.71 12.93
C ASP A 101 0.03 -5.82 12.39
N SER A 102 0.56 -7.04 12.38
CA SER A 102 1.90 -7.36 11.87
C SER A 102 3.01 -6.50 12.51
N SER A 103 2.89 -6.25 13.81
CA SER A 103 3.80 -5.42 14.63
C SER A 103 3.81 -3.94 14.28
N PHE A 104 2.79 -3.45 13.57
CA PHE A 104 2.56 -2.03 13.35
C PHE A 104 1.26 -1.59 14.00
N ARG A 105 1.27 -0.38 14.55
CA ARG A 105 0.09 0.37 14.99
C ARG A 105 -0.43 1.20 13.84
N TRP A 106 -1.70 1.01 13.50
CA TRP A 106 -2.32 1.60 12.31
C TRP A 106 -3.34 2.66 12.66
N VAL A 107 -3.36 3.70 11.83
CA VAL A 107 -4.44 4.69 11.80
C VAL A 107 -4.91 4.88 10.36
N ASP A 108 -6.22 4.96 10.18
CA ASP A 108 -6.82 5.21 8.88
C ASP A 108 -6.67 6.67 8.48
N ILE A 109 -6.50 6.90 7.18
CA ILE A 109 -6.48 8.21 6.55
C ILE A 109 -7.62 8.34 5.55
N PRO A 110 -8.03 9.56 5.18
CA PRO A 110 -8.77 9.75 3.95
C PRO A 110 -7.99 9.13 2.79
N SER A 111 -8.63 8.22 2.05
CA SER A 111 -8.00 7.47 0.96
C SER A 111 -7.29 8.42 -0.01
N PHE A 112 -6.01 8.15 -0.26
CA PHE A 112 -5.13 9.02 -1.02
C PHE A 112 -4.54 8.30 -2.24
N ALA A 113 -4.80 8.84 -3.43
CA ALA A 113 -4.30 8.27 -4.67
C ALA A 113 -2.81 8.56 -4.85
N LEU A 114 -2.02 7.51 -5.08
CA LEU A 114 -0.66 7.60 -5.59
C LEU A 114 -0.61 6.98 -6.97
N ASP A 115 -0.13 7.74 -7.95
CA ASP A 115 0.17 7.22 -9.27
C ASP A 115 1.40 6.31 -9.21
N ALA A 116 1.61 5.48 -10.23
CA ALA A 116 2.86 4.74 -10.40
C ALA A 116 4.08 5.69 -10.34
N GLY A 117 5.02 5.44 -9.42
CA GLY A 117 6.12 6.38 -9.16
C GLY A 117 6.91 6.06 -7.90
N SER A 118 7.85 6.95 -7.55
CA SER A 118 8.73 6.82 -6.39
C SER A 118 8.41 7.86 -5.31
N TYR A 119 8.36 7.40 -4.07
CA TYR A 119 7.91 8.16 -2.91
C TYR A 119 8.70 7.75 -1.66
N VAL A 120 8.55 8.52 -0.59
CA VAL A 120 9.14 8.19 0.71
C VAL A 120 8.04 8.12 1.75
N VAL A 121 8.02 7.06 2.55
CA VAL A 121 7.21 6.98 3.77
C VAL A 121 8.13 7.13 4.97
N GLY A 122 7.69 7.84 6.01
CA GLY A 122 8.51 8.10 7.19
C GLY A 122 7.71 8.53 8.40
N ALA A 123 8.27 8.26 9.58
CA ALA A 123 7.69 8.56 10.88
C ALA A 123 8.69 9.31 11.73
N TYR A 124 8.21 10.33 12.45
CA TYR A 124 9.02 11.12 13.37
C TYR A 124 9.04 10.49 14.77
N PHE A 125 10.25 10.31 15.29
CA PHE A 125 10.53 9.84 16.64
C PHE A 125 11.12 11.03 17.40
N SER A 126 10.38 11.52 18.39
CA SER A 126 10.69 12.79 19.05
C SER A 126 11.69 12.60 20.17
N ASP A 127 11.62 11.46 20.85
CA ASP A 127 12.44 11.14 22.01
C ASP A 127 13.15 9.78 21.89
N ASN A 128 13.59 9.24 23.03
CA ASN A 128 14.32 7.98 23.10
C ASN A 128 13.49 6.78 23.56
N SER A 129 12.16 6.90 23.53
CA SER A 129 11.24 5.95 24.13
C SER A 129 10.88 4.81 23.17
N ASP A 130 10.62 5.13 21.90
CA ASP A 130 10.27 4.16 20.87
C ASP A 130 11.42 3.88 19.90
N ARG A 131 11.42 2.67 19.34
CA ARG A 131 12.49 2.19 18.44
C ARG A 131 11.95 1.98 17.03
N GLY A 132 12.81 2.17 16.04
CA GLY A 132 12.57 1.71 14.67
C GLY A 132 13.18 0.32 14.46
N ALA A 133 12.50 -0.54 13.71
CA ALA A 133 13.04 -1.85 13.34
C ALA A 133 14.27 -1.67 12.44
N ALA A 134 15.33 -2.41 12.72
CA ALA A 134 16.52 -2.47 11.89
C ALA A 134 16.69 -3.90 11.42
N ARG A 135 16.69 -4.15 10.11
CA ARG A 135 16.71 -5.54 9.62
C ARG A 135 17.58 -5.73 8.39
N SER A 136 17.82 -7.00 8.06
CA SER A 136 18.38 -7.51 6.81
C SER A 136 17.31 -8.10 5.86
N SER A 137 16.17 -8.59 6.37
CA SER A 137 15.10 -9.25 5.61
C SER A 137 13.72 -8.61 5.79
N TYR A 138 13.04 -8.37 4.68
CA TYR A 138 11.68 -7.83 4.61
C TYR A 138 10.94 -8.49 3.45
N THR A 139 9.62 -8.34 3.41
CA THR A 139 8.80 -8.64 2.24
C THR A 139 8.07 -7.37 1.83
N THR A 140 7.82 -7.20 0.53
CA THR A 140 6.96 -6.13 0.03
C THR A 140 5.74 -6.72 -0.66
N ALA A 141 4.66 -5.94 -0.70
CA ALA A 141 3.55 -6.22 -1.61
C ALA A 141 4.06 -6.23 -3.07
N SER A 142 3.40 -6.98 -3.95
CA SER A 142 3.84 -7.16 -5.35
C SER A 142 3.99 -5.86 -6.14
N GLU A 143 3.21 -4.85 -5.79
CA GLU A 143 3.19 -3.53 -6.41
C GLU A 143 4.35 -2.66 -5.93
N ILE A 144 4.90 -2.97 -4.75
CA ILE A 144 5.85 -2.14 -4.02
C ILE A 144 7.26 -2.70 -4.14
N THR A 145 8.19 -1.85 -4.56
CA THR A 145 9.63 -2.10 -4.50
C THR A 145 10.23 -1.22 -3.41
N PHE A 146 10.95 -1.82 -2.47
CA PHE A 146 11.82 -1.08 -1.55
C PHE A 146 13.07 -0.62 -2.30
N ASN A 147 13.39 0.67 -2.23
CA ASN A 147 14.57 1.23 -2.90
C ASN A 147 15.73 1.36 -1.91
N GLN A 148 15.50 2.05 -0.79
CA GLN A 148 16.51 2.31 0.24
C GLN A 148 15.86 2.77 1.55
N ASN A 149 16.55 2.58 2.67
CA ASN A 149 16.17 3.17 3.94
C ASN A 149 16.65 4.61 4.05
N LEU A 150 15.87 5.44 4.73
CA LEU A 150 16.14 6.85 4.89
C LEU A 150 15.97 7.28 6.34
N PHE A 151 16.80 8.22 6.76
CA PHE A 151 16.67 8.91 8.04
C PHE A 151 17.03 10.40 7.88
N LEU A 152 16.63 11.21 8.86
CA LEU A 152 17.09 12.59 9.02
C LEU A 152 16.96 13.04 10.47
N TYR A 153 18.07 13.43 11.09
CA TYR A 153 18.08 14.09 12.39
C TYR A 153 17.93 15.61 12.21
N ASN A 154 16.74 16.15 12.50
CA ASN A 154 16.52 17.60 12.48
C ASN A 154 15.54 18.13 13.56
N ASN A 155 15.13 17.27 14.49
CA ASN A 155 14.10 17.59 15.50
C ASN A 155 12.77 18.06 14.88
N GLY A 156 12.31 17.38 13.83
CA GLY A 156 11.04 17.68 13.20
C GLY A 156 10.56 16.58 12.25
N PHE A 157 9.26 16.65 11.96
CA PHE A 157 8.60 15.80 10.97
C PHE A 157 8.82 16.38 9.57
N THR A 158 9.81 15.83 8.87
CA THR A 158 10.25 16.28 7.54
C THR A 158 10.74 15.10 6.72
N LEU A 159 10.69 15.20 5.39
CA LEU A 159 11.24 14.18 4.48
C LEU A 159 12.63 13.71 4.96
N PRO A 160 12.82 12.42 5.26
CA PRO A 160 14.15 11.89 5.52
C PRO A 160 14.95 11.79 4.21
N THR A 161 16.21 12.21 4.23
CA THR A 161 17.03 12.36 3.00
C THR A 161 18.36 11.61 3.04
N SER A 162 18.78 11.13 4.21
CA SER A 162 20.06 10.44 4.37
C SER A 162 19.86 8.93 4.31
N HIS A 163 20.56 8.27 3.38
CA HIS A 163 20.62 6.82 3.32
C HIS A 163 21.65 6.28 4.33
N TRP A 164 21.28 5.25 5.08
CA TRP A 164 22.20 4.58 5.99
C TRP A 164 22.84 3.35 5.34
N SER A 165 23.98 3.61 4.70
CA SER A 165 24.77 2.58 4.01
C SER A 165 25.17 1.42 4.92
N GLY A 166 25.07 0.18 4.40
CA GLY A 166 25.48 -1.03 5.12
C GLY A 166 24.39 -1.64 6.01
N PHE A 167 23.21 -1.05 6.02
CA PHE A 167 21.98 -1.57 6.65
C PHE A 167 20.88 -1.71 5.59
N ASP A 168 21.22 -2.35 4.48
CA ASP A 168 20.40 -2.42 3.26
C ASP A 168 19.11 -3.23 3.44
N GLY A 169 18.98 -4.00 4.52
CA GLY A 169 17.70 -4.63 4.85
C GLY A 169 16.72 -3.75 5.59
N GLY A 170 17.04 -2.47 5.71
CA GLY A 170 16.08 -1.43 6.04
C GLY A 170 16.13 -0.92 7.47
N ASN A 171 15.66 0.32 7.59
CA ASN A 171 15.31 0.96 8.84
C ASN A 171 13.84 1.36 8.73
N PHE A 172 12.99 0.70 9.50
CA PHE A 172 11.55 0.79 9.36
C PHE A 172 10.96 1.35 10.65
N GLY A 173 10.62 2.64 10.62
CA GLY A 173 9.74 3.25 11.61
C GLY A 173 8.31 3.43 11.11
N ALA A 174 8.14 3.53 9.78
CA ALA A 174 6.87 3.87 9.15
C ALA A 174 6.46 2.85 8.10
N ASN A 175 5.15 2.71 7.89
CA ASN A 175 4.58 1.85 6.89
C ASN A 175 3.22 2.37 6.42
N PHE A 176 2.65 1.75 5.39
CA PHE A 176 1.33 2.09 4.86
C PHE A 176 0.56 0.85 4.40
N LYS A 177 -0.76 0.96 4.39
CA LYS A 177 -1.67 0.00 3.74
C LYS A 177 -2.33 0.66 2.54
N PHE A 178 -2.51 -0.11 1.48
CA PHE A 178 -3.08 0.38 0.25
C PHE A 178 -3.99 -0.65 -0.42
N THR A 179 -4.88 -0.19 -1.29
CA THR A 179 -5.58 -1.02 -2.25
C THR A 179 -5.04 -0.72 -3.66
N ALA A 180 -4.76 -1.76 -4.44
CA ALA A 180 -4.42 -1.57 -5.85
C ALA A 180 -5.63 -0.95 -6.56
N ALA A 181 -5.39 0.06 -7.40
CA ALA A 181 -6.47 0.62 -8.21
C ALA A 181 -7.08 -0.50 -9.05
N SER A 182 -8.42 -0.62 -9.04
CA SER A 182 -9.10 -1.67 -9.80
C SER A 182 -8.78 -1.51 -11.28
N VAL A 183 -7.87 -2.32 -11.80
CA VAL A 183 -7.62 -2.38 -13.24
C VAL A 183 -8.89 -2.98 -13.86
N PRO A 184 -9.62 -2.26 -14.72
CA PRO A 184 -10.78 -2.83 -15.40
C PRO A 184 -10.30 -4.07 -16.15
N GLU A 185 -10.88 -5.23 -15.84
CA GLU A 185 -10.45 -6.50 -16.45
C GLU A 185 -10.41 -6.32 -17.97
N PRO A 186 -9.29 -6.68 -18.63
CA PRO A 186 -9.19 -6.54 -20.07
C PRO A 186 -10.37 -7.22 -20.72
N SER A 187 -10.88 -6.65 -21.81
CA SER A 187 -11.90 -7.21 -22.70
C SER A 187 -11.62 -8.63 -23.25
N ALA A 188 -10.60 -9.34 -22.72
CA ALA A 188 -10.33 -10.76 -22.88
C ALA A 188 -11.50 -11.66 -22.45
N LEU A 189 -12.20 -11.37 -21.34
CA LEU A 189 -13.42 -12.13 -20.99
C LEU A 189 -14.54 -11.91 -22.01
N PHE A 190 -14.64 -10.68 -22.55
CA PHE A 190 -15.57 -10.36 -23.62
C PHE A 190 -15.20 -11.08 -24.94
N LEU A 191 -13.92 -11.10 -25.31
CA LEU A 191 -13.39 -11.84 -26.47
C LEU A 191 -13.55 -13.36 -26.32
N PHE A 192 -13.37 -13.89 -25.11
CA PHE A 192 -13.58 -15.30 -24.79
C PHE A 192 -15.07 -15.67 -24.90
N GLY A 193 -15.96 -14.83 -24.35
CA GLY A 193 -17.41 -14.97 -24.50
C GLY A 193 -17.89 -14.89 -25.96
N LEU A 194 -17.37 -13.94 -26.74
CA LEU A 194 -17.64 -13.83 -28.17
C LEU A 194 -17.12 -15.05 -28.96
N GLY A 195 -16.00 -15.63 -28.54
CA GLY A 195 -15.44 -16.85 -29.12
C GLY A 195 -16.41 -18.05 -29.00
N PHE A 196 -17.06 -18.23 -27.85
CA PHE A 196 -18.08 -19.27 -27.67
C PHE A 196 -19.34 -19.02 -28.50
N ILE A 197 -19.78 -17.75 -28.59
CA ILE A 197 -20.94 -17.38 -29.41
C ILE A 197 -20.64 -17.65 -30.89
N GLY A 198 -19.45 -17.29 -31.38
CA GLY A 198 -19.01 -17.58 -32.74
C GLY A 198 -18.97 -19.08 -33.05
N MET A 199 -18.51 -19.90 -32.11
CA MET A 199 -18.52 -21.37 -32.25
C MET A 199 -19.93 -21.97 -32.24
N ALA A 200 -20.83 -21.47 -31.40
CA ALA A 200 -22.22 -21.92 -31.33
C ALA A 200 -22.98 -21.58 -32.63
N LEU A 201 -22.80 -20.37 -33.17
CA LEU A 201 -23.40 -19.93 -34.43
C LEU A 201 -22.86 -20.72 -35.64
N ARG A 202 -21.60 -21.16 -35.61
CA ARG A 202 -21.02 -22.02 -36.66
C ARG A 202 -21.62 -23.43 -36.65
N LYS A 203 -21.94 -23.99 -35.48
CA LYS A 203 -22.58 -25.32 -35.38
C LYS A 203 -24.04 -25.31 -35.84
N ALA A 204 -24.78 -24.22 -35.61
CA ALA A 204 -26.19 -24.10 -36.00
C ALA A 204 -26.44 -23.93 -37.51
N LYS A 205 -25.37 -23.76 -38.32
CA LYS A 205 -25.43 -23.61 -39.78
C LYS A 205 -25.18 -24.91 -40.56
N LYS A 206 -24.81 -26.00 -39.88
CA LYS A 206 -24.79 -27.36 -40.43
C LYS A 206 -26.09 -28.07 -40.12
#